data_AF-A0A1W5CW49-F1
#
_entry.id   AF-A0A1W5CW49-F1
#
_cell.length_a   1.000
_cell.length_b   1.000
_cell.length_c   1.000
_cell.angle_alpha   90.00
_cell.angle_beta   90.00
_cell.angle_gamma   90.00
#
_symmetry.space_group_name_H-M   'P 1'
#
loop_
_entity.id
_entity.type
_entity.pdbx_description
1 polymer ?
#
loop_
_entity_poly.entity_id
_entity_poly.type
_entity_poly.pdbx_seq_one_letter_code
_entity_poly.pdbx_strand_id
1 'polypeptide(L)'
;MQTFNQNLNHSPPIPHWDDRASIPQHRPETGYPEEAGVENERSLSPTLASPGLESVRDEDTDKEYIQHPDTEKEAVVFQPQRQPGDSGQRKPICGLRRSIFCAVLGALICIAIALGVGLGVGLGRKSSGSQNAASNGTSDNSTSNPTYYSDVGAFNGTGIALASYSFSAGGYGAIDLYFQHHTGQIRSAQLTNAGAWSGGTYAEVVAVDAKNATPIAAVAYAENDVATWHIFYIDVNNTIRERINDNTTNLWSDGPIGNLNLKAMDSPKVGLQACWYGSFYGDATYNHSPVPGQTTNSTGNSTDQSVGIHLWYGINDTSFNEVEWTYASPNWTEQQVFNGFNGHAGVGCYSWGPGSVSYVFMVNLQNYVEIWWKDLNTTLKGNATHPINTWTNSSVAIPVYQNSSMGYTNFLYTQNADLSVSGYNVSFNAERTTIPSGETFTINGAKGLPGTHLSVTALPNQSGGNSLLVFYQTNGSDITEYVRDLDQGQWTSSGIPIPSS
;
A
#
# COMPACT_ATOMS: atom_id res chain seq x y z
N MET A 1 -26.33 40.62 1.13
CA MET A 1 -27.63 41.30 1.21
C MET A 1 -28.29 41.25 -0.17
N GLN A 2 -28.98 40.15 -0.46
CA GLN A 2 -30.05 40.00 -1.44
C GLN A 2 -30.64 38.62 -1.15
N THR A 3 -31.82 38.64 -0.54
CA THR A 3 -32.56 37.50 -0.02
C THR A 3 -33.46 36.95 -1.12
N PHE A 4 -33.40 35.64 -1.36
CA PHE A 4 -34.44 34.90 -2.07
C PHE A 4 -35.02 33.85 -1.13
N ASN A 5 -36.25 34.13 -0.69
CA ASN A 5 -37.13 33.24 0.04
C ASN A 5 -38.00 32.50 -0.99
N GLN A 6 -38.07 31.16 -0.93
CA GLN A 6 -39.27 30.44 -1.34
C GLN A 6 -39.57 29.29 -0.37
N ASN A 7 -40.75 29.42 0.25
CA ASN A 7 -41.46 28.38 0.98
C ASN A 7 -41.87 27.24 0.04
N LEU A 8 -41.83 25.99 0.52
CA LEU A 8 -42.80 24.97 0.15
C LEU A 8 -43.08 24.08 1.36
N ASN A 9 -44.32 24.13 1.83
CA ASN A 9 -44.92 23.27 2.84
C ASN A 9 -45.99 22.43 2.13
N HIS A 10 -46.22 21.22 2.65
CA HIS A 10 -47.34 20.28 2.39
C HIS A 10 -47.15 19.14 1.37
N SER A 11 -47.05 17.94 1.94
CA SER A 11 -47.32 16.62 1.38
C SER A 11 -48.80 16.44 0.99
N PRO A 12 -49.11 15.55 0.02
CA PRO A 12 -50.39 14.86 -0.09
C PRO A 12 -50.34 13.40 0.39
N PRO A 13 -51.49 12.79 0.77
CA PRO A 13 -51.56 11.53 1.51
C PRO A 13 -51.60 10.25 0.63
N ILE A 14 -51.26 9.15 1.30
CA ILE A 14 -51.18 7.76 0.82
C ILE A 14 -52.59 7.16 0.57
N PRO A 15 -52.83 6.40 -0.51
CA PRO A 15 -54.06 5.62 -0.65
C PRO A 15 -53.97 4.28 0.09
N HIS A 16 -54.94 4.06 0.98
CA HIS A 16 -55.25 2.80 1.65
C HIS A 16 -56.00 1.89 0.66
N TRP A 17 -55.56 0.64 0.51
CA TRP A 17 -56.34 -0.42 -0.15
C TRP A 17 -56.60 -1.52 0.87
N ASP A 18 -57.88 -1.76 1.13
CA ASP A 18 -58.41 -2.81 1.99
C ASP A 18 -59.46 -3.53 1.15
N ASP A 19 -59.25 -4.80 0.85
CA ASP A 19 -60.27 -5.66 0.25
C ASP A 19 -60.16 -7.07 0.83
N ARG A 20 -61.09 -7.38 1.72
CA ARG A 20 -61.44 -8.73 2.13
C ARG A 20 -62.57 -9.24 1.22
N ALA A 21 -62.39 -10.42 0.63
CA ALA A 21 -63.52 -11.28 0.30
C ALA A 21 -63.16 -12.78 0.24
N SER A 22 -63.86 -13.52 1.12
CA SER A 22 -64.39 -14.89 0.96
C SER A 22 -63.49 -16.14 1.00
N ILE A 23 -63.85 -16.98 1.98
CA ILE A 23 -63.45 -18.36 2.32
C ILE A 23 -64.15 -19.36 1.36
N PRO A 24 -63.61 -20.57 1.11
CA PRO A 24 -64.24 -21.77 1.70
C PRO A 24 -63.25 -22.73 2.40
N GLN A 25 -63.72 -23.30 3.51
CA GLN A 25 -63.08 -24.36 4.28
C GLN A 25 -63.02 -25.68 3.49
N HIS A 26 -61.88 -26.36 3.53
CA HIS A 26 -61.83 -27.82 3.51
C HIS A 26 -60.60 -28.33 4.28
N ARG A 27 -60.85 -29.10 5.33
CA ARG A 27 -59.97 -30.14 5.91
C ARG A 27 -60.79 -31.44 5.85
N PRO A 28 -60.22 -32.66 6.00
CA PRO A 28 -58.81 -33.00 6.24
C PRO A 28 -58.27 -34.16 5.38
N GLU A 29 -56.94 -34.32 5.31
CA GLU A 29 -56.26 -35.60 5.63
C GLU A 29 -54.73 -35.49 5.54
N THR A 30 -54.11 -36.03 6.59
CA THR A 30 -52.76 -36.59 6.79
C THR A 30 -51.70 -36.51 5.69
N GLY A 31 -50.53 -36.00 6.07
CA GLY A 31 -49.24 -36.29 5.41
C GLY A 31 -48.16 -35.33 5.87
N TYR A 32 -47.24 -35.78 6.72
CA TYR A 32 -45.96 -35.09 6.94
C TYR A 32 -45.19 -35.05 5.61
N PRO A 33 -44.51 -33.93 5.32
CA PRO A 33 -43.08 -34.05 5.12
C PRO A 33 -42.28 -32.91 5.80
N GLU A 34 -41.16 -33.33 6.37
CA GLU A 34 -39.85 -32.65 6.40
C GLU A 34 -39.84 -31.11 6.36
N GLU A 35 -39.46 -30.53 7.50
CA GLU A 35 -38.91 -29.18 7.58
C GLU A 35 -37.74 -29.05 6.59
N ALA A 36 -38.00 -28.35 5.48
CA ALA A 36 -36.95 -27.75 4.69
C ALA A 36 -36.24 -26.73 5.61
N GLY A 37 -34.99 -27.06 5.96
CA GLY A 37 -34.11 -26.17 6.70
C GLY A 37 -34.05 -24.81 6.03
N VAL A 38 -34.30 -23.78 6.81
CA VAL A 38 -34.03 -22.39 6.47
C VAL A 38 -32.55 -22.32 6.12
N GLU A 39 -32.24 -22.18 4.82
CA GLU A 39 -30.92 -21.74 4.37
C GLU A 39 -30.69 -20.37 5.01
N ASN A 40 -29.83 -20.34 6.02
CA ASN A 40 -29.30 -19.09 6.54
C ASN A 40 -28.58 -18.40 5.37
N GLU A 41 -29.20 -17.37 4.79
CA GLU A 41 -28.53 -16.44 3.89
C GLU A 41 -27.30 -15.90 4.62
N ARG A 42 -26.13 -16.42 4.23
CA ARG A 42 -24.84 -16.00 4.77
C ARG A 42 -24.62 -14.55 4.36
N SER A 43 -24.30 -13.68 5.32
CA SER A 43 -23.82 -12.34 5.04
C SER A 43 -22.43 -12.46 4.37
N LEU A 44 -22.39 -12.47 3.04
CA LEU A 44 -21.17 -12.57 2.22
C LEU A 44 -20.40 -11.23 2.15
N SER A 45 -20.96 -10.18 2.74
CA SER A 45 -20.33 -8.88 2.94
C SER A 45 -21.15 -8.07 3.95
N PRO A 46 -20.54 -7.34 4.88
CA PRO A 46 -21.26 -6.41 5.75
C PRO A 46 -21.84 -5.24 4.93
N THR A 47 -23.04 -4.76 5.28
CA THR A 47 -23.62 -3.55 4.68
C THR A 47 -22.82 -2.29 5.06
N LEU A 48 -22.09 -1.77 4.08
CA LEU A 48 -21.46 -0.44 3.90
C LEU A 48 -21.39 0.49 5.13
N ALA A 49 -20.29 0.35 5.86
CA ALA A 49 -19.29 1.41 6.01
C ALA A 49 -17.91 0.73 6.15
N SER A 50 -16.86 1.35 5.64
CA SER A 50 -15.48 0.87 5.84
C SER A 50 -14.92 1.53 7.11
N PRO A 51 -14.24 0.77 8.00
CA PRO A 51 -13.73 1.31 9.24
C PRO A 51 -12.55 2.23 8.92
N GLY A 52 -12.77 3.55 9.04
CA GLY A 52 -11.66 4.48 9.21
C GLY A 52 -10.92 4.16 10.51
N LEU A 53 -9.69 4.65 10.67
CA LEU A 53 -9.03 4.63 11.98
C LEU A 53 -10.02 5.23 13.00
N GLU A 54 -10.51 4.47 13.97
CA GLU A 54 -11.44 5.03 14.96
C GLU A 54 -10.69 5.58 16.16
N SER A 55 -11.00 6.82 16.53
CA SER A 55 -10.57 7.42 17.78
C SER A 55 -11.55 7.04 18.90
N VAL A 56 -11.13 6.19 19.83
CA VAL A 56 -11.84 6.02 21.10
C VAL A 56 -11.66 7.32 21.91
N ARG A 57 -12.77 8.00 22.23
CA ARG A 57 -12.78 9.05 23.26
C ARG A 57 -12.89 8.37 24.62
N ASP A 58 -11.88 8.55 25.48
CA ASP A 58 -12.02 8.25 26.90
C ASP A 58 -12.88 9.33 27.56
N GLU A 59 -13.95 8.91 28.23
CA GLU A 59 -14.59 9.71 29.28
C GLU A 59 -13.64 9.74 30.49
N ASP A 60 -13.34 10.96 30.94
CA ASP A 60 -12.52 11.35 32.09
C ASP A 60 -12.27 10.26 33.16
N THR A 61 -11.01 9.84 33.28
CA THR A 61 -10.48 9.43 34.59
C THR A 61 -9.13 10.09 34.84
N ASP A 62 -9.17 11.16 35.63
CA ASP A 62 -8.01 11.78 36.26
C ASP A 62 -7.16 10.71 36.97
N LYS A 63 -5.92 10.52 36.51
CA LYS A 63 -4.88 9.86 37.31
C LYS A 63 -3.66 10.77 37.38
N GLU A 64 -3.34 11.18 38.61
CA GLU A 64 -2.17 11.97 38.97
C GLU A 64 -0.87 11.30 38.51
N TYR A 65 -0.01 12.11 37.88
CA TYR A 65 1.35 11.75 37.49
C TYR A 65 2.28 11.79 38.71
N ILE A 66 2.71 10.61 39.19
CA ILE A 66 3.78 10.51 40.17
C ILE A 66 5.12 10.56 39.44
N GLN A 67 5.86 11.64 39.68
CA GLN A 67 7.19 11.89 39.14
C GLN A 67 8.21 10.93 39.82
N HIS A 68 8.78 10.00 39.06
CA HIS A 68 9.93 9.20 39.52
C HIS A 68 11.22 10.02 39.41
N PRO A 69 12.09 10.05 40.43
CA PRO A 69 13.35 10.80 40.39
C PRO A 69 14.39 10.13 39.49
N ASP A 70 15.12 10.95 38.76
CA ASP A 70 16.22 10.59 37.88
C ASP A 70 17.33 9.80 38.61
N THR A 71 17.63 8.60 38.12
CA THR A 71 18.79 7.82 38.57
C THR A 71 20.03 8.31 37.83
N GLU A 72 20.82 9.13 38.51
CA GLU A 72 22.15 9.59 38.12
C GLU A 72 23.08 8.39 37.87
N LYS A 73 23.63 8.27 36.65
CA LYS A 73 24.61 7.24 36.31
C LYS A 73 26.00 7.67 36.78
N GLU A 74 26.46 7.02 37.84
CA GLU A 74 27.80 7.16 38.42
C GLU A 74 28.90 6.75 37.41
N ALA A 75 29.85 7.66 37.17
CA ALA A 75 30.97 7.45 36.27
C ALA A 75 32.04 6.56 36.93
N VAL A 76 32.24 5.35 36.39
CA VAL A 76 33.33 4.46 36.81
C VAL A 76 34.65 4.96 36.22
N VAL A 77 35.51 5.49 37.08
CA VAL A 77 36.89 5.86 36.77
C VAL A 77 37.75 4.60 36.70
N PHE A 78 38.23 4.26 35.51
CA PHE A 78 39.16 3.14 35.30
C PHE A 78 40.62 3.64 35.42
N GLN A 79 41.38 3.12 36.39
CA GLN A 79 42.83 3.35 36.47
C GLN A 79 43.60 2.36 35.57
N PRO A 80 44.68 2.78 34.89
CA PRO A 80 45.50 1.88 34.09
C PRO A 80 46.57 1.19 34.94
N GLN A 81 46.54 -0.14 35.00
CA GLN A 81 47.67 -0.93 35.52
C GLN A 81 48.71 -1.21 34.43
N ARG A 82 49.98 -1.10 34.84
CA ARG A 82 51.21 -1.25 34.06
C ARG A 82 51.42 -2.69 33.54
N GLN A 83 52.00 -2.75 32.35
CA GLN A 83 52.62 -3.91 31.70
C GLN A 83 53.77 -4.52 32.52
N PRO A 84 54.08 -5.80 32.24
CA PRO A 84 55.44 -6.22 31.96
C PRO A 84 55.56 -6.66 30.49
N GLY A 85 56.71 -6.33 29.90
CA GLY A 85 56.97 -6.46 28.47
C GLY A 85 57.10 -7.91 27.98
N ASP A 86 56.88 -8.07 26.68
CA ASP A 86 57.31 -9.25 25.95
C ASP A 86 57.75 -8.87 24.52
N SER A 87 58.74 -9.63 24.09
CA SER A 87 59.61 -9.59 22.94
C SER A 87 58.93 -9.41 21.57
N GLY A 88 59.64 -8.72 20.68
CA GLY A 88 59.14 -8.28 19.38
C GLY A 88 58.76 -9.41 18.42
N GLN A 89 57.46 -9.68 18.30
CA GLN A 89 56.89 -10.43 17.18
C GLN A 89 56.14 -9.49 16.23
N ARG A 90 56.57 -9.50 14.96
CA ARG A 90 55.98 -8.70 13.87
C ARG A 90 54.57 -9.24 13.56
N LYS A 91 53.55 -8.42 13.82
CA LYS A 91 52.15 -8.75 13.54
C LYS A 91 51.88 -8.84 12.02
N PRO A 92 51.20 -9.90 11.53
CA PRO A 92 50.72 -9.96 10.16
C PRO A 92 49.57 -8.98 9.93
N ILE A 93 49.45 -8.45 8.72
CA ILE A 93 48.34 -7.59 8.27
C ILE A 93 47.50 -8.46 7.32
N CYS A 94 46.22 -8.64 7.62
CA CYS A 94 45.29 -9.50 6.86
C CYS A 94 45.78 -10.95 6.68
N GLY A 95 46.41 -11.55 7.69
CA GLY A 95 46.86 -12.96 7.65
C GLY A 95 48.05 -13.25 6.73
N LEU A 96 48.58 -12.25 6.00
CA LEU A 96 49.74 -12.38 5.12
C LEU A 96 50.97 -11.67 5.69
N ARG A 97 52.17 -12.18 5.34
CA ARG A 97 53.44 -11.51 5.66
C ARG A 97 53.48 -10.17 4.93
N ARG A 98 53.91 -9.11 5.61
CA ARG A 98 53.91 -7.70 5.12
C ARG A 98 54.57 -7.53 3.74
N SER A 99 55.59 -8.33 3.41
CA SER A 99 56.23 -8.32 2.09
C SER A 99 55.34 -8.84 0.96
N ILE A 100 54.45 -9.80 1.24
CA ILE A 100 53.53 -10.39 0.27
C ILE A 100 52.34 -9.46 0.03
N PHE A 101 51.80 -8.85 1.09
CA PHE A 101 50.70 -7.90 0.98
C PHE A 101 51.06 -6.71 0.07
N CYS A 102 52.25 -6.13 0.24
CA CYS A 102 52.71 -5.03 -0.63
C CYS A 102 52.90 -5.46 -2.10
N ALA A 103 53.33 -6.71 -2.36
CA ALA A 103 53.50 -7.23 -3.71
C ALA A 103 52.14 -7.41 -4.43
N VAL A 104 51.13 -7.94 -3.73
CA VAL A 104 49.78 -8.11 -4.28
C VAL A 104 49.10 -6.76 -4.56
N LEU A 105 49.24 -5.80 -3.65
CA LEU A 105 48.68 -4.46 -3.84
C LEU A 105 49.32 -3.73 -5.05
N GLY A 106 50.64 -3.86 -5.22
CA GLY A 106 51.34 -3.33 -6.38
C GLY A 106 50.86 -3.94 -7.71
N ALA A 107 50.62 -5.25 -7.74
CA ALA A 107 50.11 -5.93 -8.93
C ALA A 107 48.70 -5.46 -9.32
N LEU A 108 47.79 -5.24 -8.35
CA LEU A 108 46.44 -4.74 -8.61
C LEU A 108 46.44 -3.31 -9.19
N ILE A 109 47.33 -2.44 -8.68
CA ILE A 109 47.47 -1.08 -9.20
C ILE A 109 47.96 -1.11 -10.66
N CYS A 110 48.93 -1.97 -11.00
CA CYS A 110 49.40 -2.12 -12.37
C CYS A 110 48.30 -2.62 -13.32
N ILE A 111 47.45 -3.55 -12.88
CA ILE A 111 46.31 -4.04 -13.67
C ILE A 111 45.28 -2.92 -13.91
N ALA A 112 44.97 -2.12 -12.88
CA ALA A 112 44.04 -1.00 -13.02
C ALA A 112 44.54 0.06 -14.00
N ILE A 113 45.83 0.39 -13.97
CA ILE A 113 46.45 1.33 -14.93
C ILE A 113 46.41 0.75 -16.36
N ALA A 114 46.71 -0.54 -16.53
CA ALA A 114 46.67 -1.19 -17.84
C ALA A 114 45.25 -1.20 -18.46
N LEU A 115 44.22 -1.44 -17.65
CA LEU A 115 42.82 -1.40 -18.10
C LEU A 115 42.33 0.02 -18.41
N GLY A 116 42.74 1.02 -17.62
CA GLY A 116 42.38 2.42 -17.83
C GLY A 116 42.94 3.01 -19.13
N VAL A 117 44.18 2.64 -19.49
CA VAL A 117 44.80 3.08 -20.75
C VAL A 117 44.27 2.27 -21.95
N GLY A 118 43.95 0.99 -21.77
CA GLY A 118 43.45 0.12 -22.84
C GLY A 118 42.03 0.45 -23.34
N LEU A 119 41.14 0.91 -22.45
CA LEU A 119 39.76 1.25 -22.81
C LEU A 119 39.61 2.71 -23.30
N GLY A 120 40.52 3.62 -22.92
CA GLY A 120 40.43 5.05 -23.23
C GLY A 120 40.76 5.46 -24.67
N VAL A 121 41.34 4.57 -25.49
CA VAL A 121 41.75 4.89 -26.88
C VAL A 121 40.88 4.18 -27.94
N GLY A 122 39.95 3.30 -27.52
CA GLY A 122 39.23 2.40 -28.43
C GLY A 122 37.84 2.84 -28.92
N LEU A 123 37.18 3.80 -28.28
CA LEU A 123 35.79 4.16 -28.57
C LEU A 123 35.66 5.63 -29.00
N GLY A 124 36.16 5.93 -30.21
CA GLY A 124 36.09 7.26 -30.80
C GLY A 124 35.79 7.21 -32.30
N ARG A 125 34.59 6.78 -32.69
CA ARG A 125 34.07 7.01 -34.04
C ARG A 125 32.59 7.37 -34.03
N LYS A 126 32.33 8.65 -34.28
CA LYS A 126 31.03 9.28 -34.49
C LYS A 126 30.69 9.17 -35.99
N SER A 127 29.55 8.56 -36.34
CA SER A 127 28.99 8.64 -37.69
C SER A 127 27.72 9.51 -37.66
N SER A 128 27.71 10.49 -38.56
CA SER A 128 26.57 11.33 -38.90
C SER A 128 25.85 10.72 -40.11
N GLY A 129 24.52 10.69 -40.10
CA GLY A 129 23.72 10.18 -41.22
C GLY A 129 22.24 10.57 -41.15
N SER A 130 21.94 11.67 -41.87
CA SER A 130 20.72 12.09 -42.59
C SER A 130 19.30 11.80 -42.09
N GLN A 131 18.51 12.88 -42.16
CA GLN A 131 17.05 12.98 -42.14
C GLN A 131 16.37 12.23 -43.31
N ASN A 132 15.23 11.58 -43.06
CA ASN A 132 13.89 11.90 -43.63
C ASN A 132 12.95 10.68 -43.57
N ALA A 133 11.77 10.86 -42.98
CA ALA A 133 10.46 10.66 -43.60
C ALA A 133 9.38 10.44 -42.52
N ALA A 134 8.35 11.27 -42.57
CA ALA A 134 7.16 11.18 -41.75
C ALA A 134 6.37 9.89 -42.04
N SER A 135 5.93 9.22 -40.98
CA SER A 135 4.77 8.35 -41.01
C SER A 135 3.88 8.70 -39.81
N ASN A 136 2.63 9.04 -40.11
CA ASN A 136 1.58 9.27 -39.12
C ASN A 136 1.39 8.02 -38.26
N GLY A 137 1.70 8.15 -36.97
CA GLY A 137 1.32 7.22 -35.92
C GLY A 137 1.17 8.02 -34.64
N THR A 138 -0.07 8.33 -34.28
CA THR A 138 -0.45 8.92 -32.99
C THR A 138 -0.22 7.88 -31.90
N SER A 139 1.03 7.75 -31.49
CA SER A 139 1.43 7.17 -30.22
C SER A 139 1.94 8.32 -29.36
N ASP A 140 1.01 9.03 -28.71
CA ASP A 140 1.34 9.92 -27.61
C ASP A 140 1.73 9.04 -26.41
N ASN A 141 2.92 8.45 -26.53
CA ASN A 141 3.66 7.88 -25.43
C ASN A 141 4.38 9.07 -24.78
N SER A 142 3.63 10.01 -24.19
CA SER A 142 4.18 10.96 -23.21
C SER A 142 4.44 10.21 -21.91
N THR A 143 5.30 9.21 -22.04
CA THR A 143 6.04 8.57 -20.99
C THR A 143 6.79 9.65 -20.25
N SER A 144 6.87 9.52 -18.93
CA SER A 144 7.85 10.19 -18.09
C SER A 144 9.21 10.08 -18.79
N ASN A 145 9.61 11.12 -19.51
CA ASN A 145 10.88 11.12 -20.22
C ASN A 145 11.96 11.06 -19.14
N PRO A 146 12.80 10.01 -19.08
CA PRO A 146 13.83 9.84 -18.05
C PRO A 146 14.90 10.95 -18.04
N THR A 147 14.76 11.97 -18.89
CA THR A 147 15.56 13.20 -18.87
C THR A 147 15.05 14.27 -17.89
N TYR A 148 13.92 14.07 -17.21
CA TYR A 148 13.44 14.93 -16.12
C TYR A 148 13.51 14.22 -14.77
N TYR A 149 14.73 13.89 -14.35
CA TYR A 149 14.97 13.63 -12.93
C TYR A 149 14.68 14.91 -12.15
N SER A 150 13.91 14.79 -11.08
CA SER A 150 13.77 15.90 -10.14
C SER A 150 15.16 16.19 -9.57
N ASP A 151 15.51 17.47 -9.40
CA ASP A 151 16.72 17.89 -8.69
C ASP A 151 16.40 18.42 -7.28
N VAL A 152 15.11 18.40 -6.91
CA VAL A 152 14.55 18.88 -5.64
C VAL A 152 13.32 18.06 -5.28
N GLY A 153 13.01 17.97 -3.98
CA GLY A 153 11.78 17.35 -3.49
C GLY A 153 11.68 15.83 -3.77
N ALA A 154 10.46 15.38 -4.08
CA ALA A 154 10.21 14.01 -4.50
C ALA A 154 10.80 13.73 -5.88
N PHE A 155 11.18 12.49 -6.11
CA PHE A 155 11.54 11.99 -7.42
C PHE A 155 10.31 11.98 -8.36
N ASN A 156 10.49 12.39 -9.60
CA ASN A 156 9.42 12.39 -10.60
C ASN A 156 8.98 10.97 -10.96
N GLY A 157 7.71 10.67 -10.71
CA GLY A 157 7.15 9.32 -10.84
C GLY A 157 7.51 8.42 -9.66
N THR A 158 7.87 8.98 -8.50
CA THR A 158 8.09 8.18 -7.30
C THR A 158 6.87 7.31 -6.99
N GLY A 159 7.11 6.07 -6.54
CA GLY A 159 6.13 5.35 -5.75
C GLY A 159 5.72 6.16 -4.53
N ILE A 160 4.45 6.09 -4.15
CA ILE A 160 3.90 6.72 -2.95
C ILE A 160 3.19 5.61 -2.20
N ALA A 161 3.63 5.33 -0.97
CA ALA A 161 3.02 4.32 -0.13
C ALA A 161 2.77 4.87 1.27
N LEU A 162 1.68 4.42 1.88
CA LEU A 162 1.33 4.78 3.25
C LEU A 162 1.39 3.51 4.09
N ALA A 163 1.93 3.64 5.28
CA ALA A 163 1.68 2.69 6.36
C ALA A 163 1.15 3.47 7.55
N SER A 164 0.11 2.94 8.19
CA SER A 164 -0.48 3.53 9.38
C SER A 164 -0.59 2.47 10.45
N TYR A 165 -0.18 2.81 11.68
CA TYR A 165 -0.47 2.01 12.87
C TYR A 165 -0.68 2.93 14.09
N SER A 166 -1.64 2.61 14.97
CA SER A 166 -1.88 3.34 16.23
C SER A 166 -1.90 2.37 17.41
N PHE A 167 -1.02 2.56 18.39
CA PHE A 167 -0.94 1.77 19.63
C PHE A 167 -1.71 2.35 20.83
N SER A 168 -2.39 3.50 20.68
CA SER A 168 -2.91 4.19 21.86
C SER A 168 -4.28 4.80 21.65
N ALA A 169 -5.18 4.55 22.60
CA ALA A 169 -6.35 5.37 22.86
C ALA A 169 -5.90 6.84 23.01
N GLY A 170 -6.37 7.72 22.12
CA GLY A 170 -6.16 9.16 22.22
C GLY A 170 -5.13 9.81 21.29
N GLY A 171 -4.46 9.08 20.38
CA GLY A 171 -3.54 9.66 19.38
C GLY A 171 -4.03 9.45 17.95
N TYR A 172 -4.06 10.50 17.13
CA TYR A 172 -4.25 10.38 15.69
C TYR A 172 -3.13 9.49 15.14
N GLY A 173 -3.47 8.30 14.62
CA GLY A 173 -2.48 7.36 14.13
C GLY A 173 -1.53 8.06 13.17
N ALA A 174 -0.24 8.09 13.52
CA ALA A 174 0.79 8.65 12.69
C ALA A 174 0.76 7.91 11.35
N ILE A 175 0.49 8.62 10.25
CA ILE A 175 0.66 8.05 8.92
C ILE A 175 2.12 8.24 8.54
N ASP A 176 2.80 7.14 8.23
CA ASP A 176 4.09 7.18 7.58
C ASP A 176 3.89 7.13 6.06
N LEU A 177 4.33 8.18 5.39
CA LEU A 177 4.42 8.32 3.94
C LEU A 177 5.81 7.94 3.48
N TYR A 178 5.90 6.96 2.59
CA TYR A 178 7.14 6.55 1.96
C TYR A 178 7.19 7.05 0.52
N PHE A 179 8.31 7.64 0.16
CA PHE A 179 8.56 8.18 -1.17
C PHE A 179 10.04 8.10 -1.52
N GLN A 180 10.35 8.14 -2.81
CA GLN A 180 11.69 8.32 -3.32
C GLN A 180 12.01 9.81 -3.38
N HIS A 181 13.05 10.22 -2.68
CA HIS A 181 13.61 11.56 -2.76
C HIS A 181 14.42 11.72 -4.06
N HIS A 182 14.61 12.95 -4.54
CA HIS A 182 15.35 13.24 -5.78
C HIS A 182 16.77 12.65 -5.84
N THR A 183 17.39 12.39 -4.68
CA THR A 183 18.68 11.69 -4.56
C THR A 183 18.63 10.18 -4.84
N GLY A 184 17.45 9.62 -5.12
CA GLY A 184 17.22 8.20 -5.40
C GLY A 184 16.93 7.35 -4.15
N GLN A 185 17.08 7.91 -2.95
CA GLN A 185 16.80 7.22 -1.68
C GLN A 185 15.30 7.12 -1.42
N ILE A 186 14.85 6.01 -0.84
CA ILE A 186 13.51 5.93 -0.23
C ILE A 186 13.60 6.52 1.18
N ARG A 187 12.70 7.45 1.48
CA ARG A 187 12.60 8.14 2.77
C ARG A 187 11.18 8.06 3.32
N SER A 188 11.03 8.23 4.62
CA SER A 188 9.73 8.37 5.27
C SER A 188 9.48 9.79 5.78
N ALA A 189 8.23 10.25 5.65
CA ALA A 189 7.71 11.44 6.33
C ALA A 189 6.47 11.03 7.13
N GLN A 190 6.24 11.67 8.27
CA GLN A 190 5.18 11.30 9.20
C GLN A 190 4.20 12.44 9.39
N LEU A 191 2.90 12.13 9.32
CA LEU A 191 1.84 13.03 9.77
C LEU A 191 1.73 12.93 11.29
N THR A 192 2.07 14.02 11.98
CA THR A 192 2.01 14.09 13.45
C THR A 192 0.58 14.24 13.96
N ASN A 193 0.38 13.95 15.25
CA ASN A 193 -0.88 14.21 15.97
C ASN A 193 -1.40 15.66 15.87
N ALA A 194 -0.51 16.62 15.57
CA ALA A 194 -0.88 18.01 15.38
C ALA A 194 -1.42 18.31 13.97
N GLY A 195 -1.54 17.31 13.10
CA GLY A 195 -1.93 17.48 11.70
C GLY A 195 -0.83 18.10 10.84
N ALA A 196 0.43 18.04 11.28
CA ALA A 196 1.58 18.58 10.56
C ALA A 196 2.52 17.46 10.09
N TRP A 197 3.01 17.56 8.87
CA TRP A 197 4.01 16.67 8.30
C TRP A 197 5.42 16.98 8.83
N SER A 198 6.18 15.92 9.15
CA SER A 198 7.56 16.00 9.63
C SER A 198 8.41 14.87 9.05
N GLY A 199 9.75 14.98 9.09
CA GLY A 199 10.66 13.98 8.52
C GLY A 199 10.95 14.21 7.02
N GLY A 200 11.25 13.13 6.30
CA GLY A 200 11.63 13.16 4.88
C GLY A 200 13.09 13.56 4.64
N THR A 201 13.91 13.69 5.70
CA THR A 201 15.32 14.07 5.63
C THR A 201 16.22 12.85 5.47
N TYR A 202 17.53 13.07 5.40
CA TYR A 202 18.53 11.99 5.42
C TYR A 202 18.48 11.12 6.70
N ALA A 203 17.87 11.58 7.79
CA ALA A 203 17.71 10.79 9.01
C ALA A 203 16.61 9.72 8.88
N GLU A 204 15.65 9.91 7.97
CA GLU A 204 14.52 9.01 7.72
C GLU A 204 14.73 8.15 6.46
N VAL A 205 15.98 7.78 6.15
CA VAL A 205 16.29 6.92 5.00
C VAL A 205 15.92 5.46 5.29
N VAL A 206 15.11 4.88 4.40
CA VAL A 206 14.64 3.49 4.46
C VAL A 206 15.47 2.58 3.56
N ALA A 207 15.78 3.05 2.35
CA ALA A 207 16.58 2.32 1.35
C ALA A 207 17.42 3.27 0.50
N VAL A 208 18.57 2.78 0.01
CA VAL A 208 19.56 3.56 -0.78
C VAL A 208 19.87 2.93 -2.13
N ASP A 209 19.37 1.74 -2.40
CA ASP A 209 19.62 0.92 -3.60
C ASP A 209 18.40 0.85 -4.53
N ALA A 210 17.38 1.65 -4.29
CA ALA A 210 16.19 1.77 -5.12
C ALA A 210 16.53 2.26 -6.53
N LYS A 211 15.90 1.67 -7.56
CA LYS A 211 15.98 2.26 -8.91
C LYS A 211 15.23 3.59 -8.98
N ASN A 212 15.60 4.42 -9.93
CA ASN A 212 14.89 5.67 -10.20
C ASN A 212 13.43 5.43 -10.59
N ALA A 213 12.52 6.25 -10.05
CA ALA A 213 11.07 6.10 -10.18
C ALA A 213 10.56 4.71 -9.76
N THR A 214 11.17 4.11 -8.73
CA THR A 214 10.72 2.80 -8.25
C THR A 214 9.31 2.90 -7.71
N PRO A 215 8.40 1.96 -8.03
CA PRO A 215 7.15 1.85 -7.30
C PRO A 215 7.45 1.42 -5.86
N ILE A 216 6.61 1.86 -4.93
CA ILE A 216 6.75 1.57 -3.50
C ILE A 216 5.42 1.02 -3.04
N ALA A 217 5.44 -0.09 -2.30
CA ALA A 217 4.29 -0.61 -1.58
C ALA A 217 4.64 -0.76 -0.11
N ALA A 218 3.68 -0.47 0.76
CA ALA A 218 3.88 -0.56 2.20
C ALA A 218 2.77 -1.41 2.83
N VAL A 219 3.16 -2.25 3.78
CA VAL A 219 2.26 -2.99 4.65
C VAL A 219 2.70 -2.74 6.08
N ALA A 220 1.74 -2.49 6.97
CA ALA A 220 1.97 -2.54 8.40
C ALA A 220 0.99 -3.53 9.01
N TYR A 221 1.33 -4.11 10.14
CA TYR A 221 0.41 -4.87 10.99
C TYR A 221 0.97 -4.88 12.40
N ALA A 222 0.17 -5.29 13.38
CA ALA A 222 0.70 -5.66 14.68
C ALA A 222 0.17 -7.01 15.13
N GLU A 223 1.06 -7.77 15.74
CA GLU A 223 0.79 -9.12 16.22
C GLU A 223 1.61 -9.32 17.49
N ASN A 224 0.97 -9.76 18.58
CA ASN A 224 1.62 -9.94 19.88
C ASN A 224 2.36 -8.67 20.38
N ASP A 225 1.68 -7.51 20.37
CA ASP A 225 2.19 -6.19 20.77
C ASP A 225 3.37 -5.63 19.93
N VAL A 226 3.79 -6.33 18.87
CA VAL A 226 4.84 -5.89 17.96
C VAL A 226 4.20 -5.37 16.68
N ALA A 227 4.38 -4.08 16.38
CA ALA A 227 4.05 -3.56 15.05
C ALA A 227 5.24 -3.74 14.14
N THR A 228 4.95 -4.15 12.92
CA THR A 228 5.93 -4.39 11.88
C THR A 228 5.52 -3.62 10.63
N TRP A 229 6.49 -2.97 10.00
CA TRP A 229 6.35 -2.27 8.73
C TRP A 229 7.20 -2.97 7.68
N HIS A 230 6.59 -3.26 6.54
CA HIS A 230 7.21 -3.85 5.36
C HIS A 230 7.15 -2.86 4.21
N ILE A 231 8.31 -2.47 3.68
CA ILE A 231 8.42 -1.56 2.54
C ILE A 231 9.03 -2.32 1.37
N PHE A 232 8.21 -2.51 0.34
CA PHE A 232 8.58 -3.19 -0.89
C PHE A 232 8.91 -2.19 -1.98
N TYR A 233 9.98 -2.47 -2.73
CA TYR A 233 10.45 -1.64 -3.82
C TYR A 233 11.27 -2.47 -4.81
N ILE A 234 11.63 -1.86 -5.94
CA ILE A 234 12.51 -2.45 -6.95
C ILE A 234 13.89 -1.79 -6.86
N ASP A 235 14.95 -2.59 -6.78
CA ASP A 235 16.35 -2.10 -6.77
C ASP A 235 16.88 -1.75 -8.17
N VAL A 236 18.07 -1.16 -8.20
CA VAL A 236 18.83 -0.82 -9.43
C VAL A 236 19.12 -2.02 -10.35
N ASN A 237 18.97 -3.26 -9.87
CA ASN A 237 19.15 -4.49 -10.64
C ASN A 237 17.80 -5.10 -11.07
N ASN A 238 16.70 -4.35 -10.96
CA ASN A 238 15.33 -4.80 -11.20
C ASN A 238 14.90 -5.99 -10.34
N THR A 239 15.41 -6.07 -9.11
CA THR A 239 15.06 -7.11 -8.14
C THR A 239 14.05 -6.56 -7.14
N ILE A 240 13.04 -7.36 -6.78
CA ILE A 240 12.15 -7.04 -5.67
C ILE A 240 12.93 -7.06 -4.36
N ARG A 241 12.78 -6.00 -3.56
CA ARG A 241 13.40 -5.84 -2.25
C ARG A 241 12.34 -5.52 -1.21
N GLU A 242 12.73 -5.73 0.04
CA GLU A 242 11.90 -5.49 1.21
C GLU A 242 12.79 -4.89 2.31
N ARG A 243 12.31 -3.82 2.94
CA ARG A 243 12.86 -3.32 4.20
C ARG A 243 11.82 -3.56 5.29
N ILE A 244 12.26 -4.09 6.42
CA ILE A 244 11.43 -4.37 7.59
C ILE A 244 11.89 -3.50 8.75
N ASN A 245 10.93 -2.89 9.45
CA ASN A 245 11.12 -2.20 10.72
C ASN A 245 10.09 -2.73 11.72
N ASP A 246 10.38 -2.64 13.01
CA ASP A 246 9.44 -2.95 14.08
C ASP A 246 9.57 -1.96 15.24
N ASN A 247 8.53 -1.86 16.07
CA ASN A 247 8.47 -0.92 17.19
C ASN A 247 9.38 -1.32 18.37
N THR A 248 9.97 -2.52 18.33
CA THR A 248 10.83 -3.06 19.40
C THR A 248 12.28 -2.61 19.22
N THR A 249 12.80 -2.72 18.00
CA THR A 249 14.15 -2.37 17.62
C THR A 249 14.23 -0.98 17.00
N ASN A 250 13.17 -0.56 16.29
CA ASN A 250 13.12 0.64 15.47
C ASN A 250 14.25 0.73 14.44
N LEU A 251 14.75 -0.41 13.97
CA LEU A 251 15.84 -0.50 13.01
C LEU A 251 15.37 -1.12 11.69
N TRP A 252 15.73 -0.49 10.57
CA TRP A 252 15.49 -1.04 9.25
C TRP A 252 16.45 -2.18 8.92
N SER A 253 15.90 -3.32 8.52
CA SER A 253 16.64 -4.51 8.09
C SER A 253 16.14 -5.02 6.73
N ASP A 254 16.96 -5.83 6.05
CA ASP A 254 16.52 -6.47 4.79
C ASP A 254 15.54 -7.60 5.10
N GLY A 255 14.41 -7.63 4.38
CA GLY A 255 13.41 -8.67 4.50
C GLY A 255 13.75 -9.95 3.71
N PRO A 256 13.13 -11.08 4.06
CA PRO A 256 13.44 -12.38 3.48
C PRO A 256 13.11 -12.51 1.99
N ILE A 257 12.25 -11.63 1.41
CA ILE A 257 11.94 -11.71 -0.03
C ILE A 257 13.18 -11.52 -0.91
N GLY A 258 14.18 -10.79 -0.41
CA GLY A 258 15.42 -10.53 -1.14
C GLY A 258 16.19 -11.81 -1.50
N ASN A 259 15.98 -12.90 -0.74
CA ASN A 259 16.62 -14.20 -1.00
C ASN A 259 16.05 -14.91 -2.24
N LEU A 260 14.82 -14.57 -2.65
CA LEU A 260 14.19 -15.15 -3.83
C LEU A 260 14.75 -14.58 -5.14
N ASN A 261 15.42 -13.42 -5.10
CA ASN A 261 15.96 -12.74 -6.29
C ASN A 261 14.91 -12.53 -7.41
N LEU A 262 13.66 -12.25 -7.03
CA LEU A 262 12.55 -12.05 -7.96
C LEU A 262 12.85 -10.86 -8.89
N LYS A 263 12.73 -11.08 -10.20
CA LYS A 263 12.98 -10.04 -11.21
C LYS A 263 11.68 -9.39 -11.67
N ALA A 264 11.60 -8.08 -11.48
CA ALA A 264 10.60 -7.25 -12.11
C ALA A 264 11.02 -6.88 -13.54
N MET A 265 10.06 -6.42 -14.34
CA MET A 265 10.36 -5.87 -15.67
C MET A 265 11.30 -4.66 -15.59
N ASP A 266 12.20 -4.56 -16.57
CA ASP A 266 13.13 -3.44 -16.71
C ASP A 266 12.43 -2.25 -17.39
N SER A 267 11.69 -1.50 -16.59
CA SER A 267 10.92 -0.33 -17.03
C SER A 267 10.93 0.75 -15.93
N PRO A 268 10.87 2.04 -16.29
CA PRO A 268 10.68 3.13 -15.32
C PRO A 268 9.28 3.15 -14.70
N LYS A 269 8.34 2.37 -15.25
CA LYS A 269 6.98 2.19 -14.70
C LYS A 269 6.68 0.71 -14.59
N VAL A 270 6.49 0.25 -13.37
CA VAL A 270 6.18 -1.14 -13.04
C VAL A 270 5.10 -1.13 -11.98
N GLY A 271 4.07 -1.96 -12.15
CA GLY A 271 3.12 -2.18 -11.08
C GLY A 271 3.74 -2.96 -9.94
N LEU A 272 3.53 -2.49 -8.71
CA LEU A 272 3.91 -3.15 -7.48
C LEU A 272 2.86 -2.81 -6.42
N GLN A 273 2.32 -3.81 -5.74
CA GLN A 273 1.42 -3.60 -4.61
C GLN A 273 1.52 -4.77 -3.64
N ALA A 274 1.46 -4.45 -2.35
CA ALA A 274 1.34 -5.43 -1.27
C ALA A 274 0.06 -5.19 -0.47
N CYS A 275 -0.57 -6.25 0.02
CA CYS A 275 -1.66 -6.17 0.99
C CYS A 275 -1.54 -7.21 2.07
N TRP A 276 -1.81 -6.79 3.31
CA TRP A 276 -2.09 -7.66 4.43
C TRP A 276 -3.48 -8.27 4.27
N TYR A 277 -3.62 -9.59 4.47
CA TYR A 277 -4.90 -10.29 4.50
C TYR A 277 -5.18 -10.94 5.87
N GLY A 278 -4.64 -10.35 6.94
CA GLY A 278 -4.96 -10.74 8.30
C GLY A 278 -6.08 -9.93 8.94
N SER A 279 -6.34 -10.19 10.23
CA SER A 279 -7.23 -9.34 11.02
C SER A 279 -6.69 -7.91 10.94
N PHE A 280 -7.59 -6.94 10.78
CA PHE A 280 -7.29 -5.52 10.52
C PHE A 280 -6.06 -5.02 11.29
N TYR A 281 -5.27 -4.09 10.72
CA TYR A 281 -4.07 -3.42 11.27
C TYR A 281 -4.07 -3.22 12.81
N GLY A 282 -3.85 -4.29 13.57
CA GLY A 282 -4.12 -4.34 15.00
C GLY A 282 -4.11 -5.78 15.52
N ASP A 283 -3.83 -5.92 16.81
CA ASP A 283 -3.75 -7.21 17.50
C ASP A 283 -5.07 -8.00 17.43
N ALA A 284 -4.99 -9.34 17.47
CA ALA A 284 -6.15 -10.24 17.55
C ALA A 284 -7.05 -9.93 18.77
N THR A 285 -6.51 -9.31 19.83
CA THR A 285 -7.30 -8.88 21.00
C THR A 285 -7.84 -7.44 20.91
N TYR A 286 -7.52 -6.71 19.84
CA TYR A 286 -7.95 -5.32 19.66
C TYR A 286 -9.47 -5.22 19.48
N ASN A 287 -10.12 -4.64 20.49
CA ASN A 287 -11.55 -4.40 20.51
C ASN A 287 -11.86 -3.19 19.62
N HIS A 288 -12.13 -3.45 18.35
CA HIS A 288 -12.57 -2.44 17.39
C HIS A 288 -14.07 -2.16 17.59
N SER A 289 -14.49 -0.92 17.27
CA SER A 289 -15.90 -0.62 17.02
C SER A 289 -16.43 -1.56 15.94
N PRO A 290 -17.74 -1.88 15.98
CA PRO A 290 -18.28 -2.93 15.15
C PRO A 290 -17.95 -2.68 13.68
N VAL A 291 -17.37 -3.68 13.01
CA VAL A 291 -17.34 -3.73 11.54
C VAL A 291 -18.75 -3.39 11.06
N PRO A 292 -18.97 -2.40 10.19
CA PRO A 292 -20.32 -1.97 9.87
C PRO A 292 -21.19 -3.12 9.34
N GLY A 293 -22.18 -3.55 10.11
CA GLY A 293 -22.95 -4.78 9.89
C GLY A 293 -22.77 -5.86 10.97
N GLN A 294 -21.81 -5.70 11.89
CA GLN A 294 -21.73 -6.43 13.15
C GLN A 294 -22.38 -5.61 14.27
N THR A 295 -23.19 -6.25 15.11
CA THR A 295 -23.87 -5.59 16.24
C THR A 295 -23.08 -5.68 17.55
N THR A 296 -21.86 -6.21 17.52
CA THR A 296 -21.02 -6.46 18.70
C THR A 296 -19.55 -6.31 18.33
N ASN A 297 -18.77 -5.65 19.19
CA ASN A 297 -17.30 -5.65 19.10
C ASN A 297 -16.82 -7.10 19.20
N SER A 298 -16.35 -7.68 18.09
CA SER A 298 -15.78 -9.02 18.11
C SER A 298 -14.30 -8.92 18.45
N THR A 299 -13.91 -9.33 19.65
CA THR A 299 -12.54 -9.75 19.93
C THR A 299 -12.28 -10.97 19.04
N GLY A 300 -11.71 -10.74 17.87
CA GLY A 300 -11.36 -11.81 16.95
C GLY A 300 -10.18 -12.56 17.51
N ASN A 301 -10.41 -13.56 18.37
CA ASN A 301 -9.44 -14.60 18.69
C ASN A 301 -9.09 -15.34 17.37
N SER A 302 -8.30 -14.71 16.49
CA SER A 302 -7.80 -15.34 15.29
C SER A 302 -6.61 -16.16 15.71
N THR A 303 -6.86 -17.38 16.18
CA THR A 303 -5.91 -18.49 16.06
C THR A 303 -5.71 -18.90 14.59
N ASP A 304 -5.97 -17.97 13.66
CA ASP A 304 -6.15 -18.22 12.25
C ASP A 304 -4.77 -18.13 11.60
N GLN A 305 -4.18 -19.30 11.33
CA GLN A 305 -2.85 -19.44 10.73
C GLN A 305 -2.81 -18.97 9.26
N SER A 306 -3.86 -18.31 8.78
CA SER A 306 -4.06 -17.86 7.41
C SER A 306 -3.93 -16.34 7.24
N VAL A 307 -3.16 -15.66 8.11
CA VAL A 307 -2.80 -14.24 7.95
C VAL A 307 -1.47 -14.13 7.17
N GLY A 308 -1.32 -13.07 6.38
CA GLY A 308 -0.11 -12.89 5.57
C GLY A 308 -0.13 -11.67 4.67
N ILE A 309 0.84 -11.63 3.76
CA ILE A 309 1.01 -10.59 2.76
C ILE A 309 0.95 -11.22 1.36
N HIS A 310 0.06 -10.69 0.52
CA HIS A 310 0.16 -10.88 -0.93
C HIS A 310 0.96 -9.72 -1.52
N LEU A 311 1.87 -10.02 -2.44
CA LEU A 311 2.62 -9.04 -3.22
C LEU A 311 2.46 -9.35 -4.70
N TRP A 312 2.06 -8.35 -5.48
CA TRP A 312 1.98 -8.42 -6.94
C TRP A 312 3.02 -7.50 -7.56
N TYR A 313 3.68 -7.97 -8.63
CA TYR A 313 4.62 -7.16 -9.38
C TYR A 313 4.61 -7.48 -10.88
N GLY A 314 4.82 -6.45 -11.71
CA GLY A 314 4.88 -6.58 -13.16
C GLY A 314 6.16 -7.31 -13.60
N ILE A 315 5.98 -8.45 -14.30
CA ILE A 315 7.09 -9.26 -14.83
C ILE A 315 7.39 -8.99 -16.30
N ASN A 316 6.40 -8.47 -17.03
CA ASN A 316 6.51 -7.98 -18.40
C ASN A 316 5.29 -7.07 -18.70
N ASP A 317 5.21 -6.51 -19.90
CA ASP A 317 4.17 -5.56 -20.31
C ASP A 317 2.73 -6.12 -20.21
N THR A 318 2.56 -7.44 -20.12
CA THR A 318 1.27 -8.15 -20.20
C THR A 318 0.94 -9.07 -19.04
N SER A 319 1.79 -9.12 -18.01
CA SER A 319 1.61 -10.04 -16.88
C SER A 319 2.13 -9.52 -15.54
N PHE A 320 1.44 -9.94 -14.49
CA PHE A 320 1.89 -9.84 -13.10
C PHE A 320 2.22 -11.21 -12.53
N ASN A 321 3.17 -11.26 -11.61
CA ASN A 321 3.34 -12.41 -10.72
C ASN A 321 2.80 -12.07 -9.33
N GLU A 322 2.26 -13.06 -8.64
CA GLU A 322 1.86 -13.00 -7.24
C GLU A 322 2.82 -13.85 -6.40
N VAL A 323 3.26 -13.28 -5.28
CA VAL A 323 3.98 -14.02 -4.23
C VAL A 323 3.31 -13.78 -2.89
N GLU A 324 3.40 -14.78 -2.02
CA GLU A 324 2.70 -14.79 -0.75
C GLU A 324 3.67 -15.14 0.38
N TRP A 325 3.53 -14.39 1.48
CA TRP A 325 4.14 -14.68 2.76
C TRP A 325 3.05 -14.91 3.78
N THR A 326 3.19 -15.94 4.63
CA THR A 326 2.22 -16.21 5.69
C THR A 326 2.90 -16.13 7.05
N TYR A 327 2.18 -15.70 8.07
CA TYR A 327 2.76 -15.59 9.42
C TYR A 327 3.18 -16.96 9.98
N ALA A 328 2.49 -18.03 9.60
CA ALA A 328 2.82 -19.40 9.98
C ALA A 328 4.04 -19.98 9.23
N SER A 329 4.38 -19.44 8.06
CA SER A 329 5.52 -19.88 7.24
C SER A 329 6.33 -18.66 6.81
N PRO A 330 7.49 -18.39 7.46
CA PRO A 330 8.23 -17.15 7.26
C PRO A 330 8.88 -17.02 5.86
N ASN A 331 8.70 -18.02 4.99
CA ASN A 331 9.22 -18.02 3.64
C ASN A 331 8.18 -17.49 2.65
N TRP A 332 8.61 -16.56 1.81
CA TRP A 332 7.86 -16.15 0.62
C TRP A 332 7.75 -17.31 -0.37
N THR A 333 6.58 -17.44 -0.99
CA THR A 333 6.26 -18.50 -1.96
C THR A 333 5.64 -17.91 -3.20
N GLU A 334 6.03 -18.41 -4.37
CA GLU A 334 5.40 -18.04 -5.63
C GLU A 334 3.99 -18.63 -5.71
N GLN A 335 3.05 -17.79 -6.17
CA GLN A 335 1.66 -18.16 -6.36
C GLN A 335 1.37 -18.28 -7.86
N GLN A 336 0.42 -17.49 -8.36
CA GLN A 336 0.01 -17.53 -9.76
C GLN A 336 0.54 -16.33 -10.56
N VAL A 337 0.59 -16.53 -11.88
CA VAL A 337 0.83 -15.47 -12.86
C VAL A 337 -0.51 -15.00 -13.43
N PHE A 338 -0.76 -13.70 -13.33
CA PHE A 338 -1.92 -13.04 -13.94
C PHE A 338 -1.54 -12.55 -15.34
N ASN A 339 -2.03 -13.24 -16.38
CA ASN A 339 -1.81 -12.87 -17.77
C ASN A 339 -2.94 -11.98 -18.31
N GLY A 340 -2.63 -11.13 -19.29
CA GLY A 340 -3.62 -10.25 -19.91
C GLY A 340 -3.83 -8.93 -19.17
N PHE A 341 -2.87 -8.56 -18.31
CA PHE A 341 -2.91 -7.33 -17.51
C PHE A 341 -1.71 -6.45 -17.82
N ASN A 342 -1.89 -5.14 -17.80
CA ASN A 342 -0.82 -4.19 -18.09
C ASN A 342 0.19 -4.15 -16.93
N GLY A 343 1.37 -4.76 -17.11
CA GLY A 343 2.43 -4.81 -16.10
C GLY A 343 3.01 -3.44 -15.69
N HIS A 344 2.70 -2.38 -16.44
CA HIS A 344 3.06 -1.00 -16.12
C HIS A 344 2.05 -0.28 -15.22
N ALA A 345 0.81 -0.79 -15.12
CA ALA A 345 -0.22 -0.17 -14.32
C ALA A 345 -0.05 -0.52 -12.84
N GLY A 346 -0.65 0.27 -11.95
CA GLY A 346 -0.71 -0.10 -10.55
C GLY A 346 -1.49 -1.39 -10.33
N VAL A 347 -1.38 -1.93 -9.13
CA VAL A 347 -2.27 -2.97 -8.60
C VAL A 347 -2.88 -2.38 -7.34
N GLY A 348 -4.16 -2.64 -7.11
CA GLY A 348 -4.77 -2.37 -5.80
C GLY A 348 -5.25 -3.68 -5.21
N CYS A 349 -5.43 -3.73 -3.90
CA CYS A 349 -5.91 -4.93 -3.23
C CYS A 349 -6.64 -4.57 -1.95
N TYR A 350 -7.47 -5.49 -1.48
CA TYR A 350 -8.27 -5.32 -0.28
C TYR A 350 -8.68 -6.67 0.31
N SER A 351 -8.72 -6.81 1.63
CA SER A 351 -9.16 -8.03 2.32
C SER A 351 -9.88 -7.68 3.62
N TRP A 352 -10.87 -8.49 4.00
CA TRP A 352 -11.61 -8.36 5.26
C TRP A 352 -10.98 -9.17 6.40
N GLY A 353 -9.89 -9.90 6.12
CA GLY A 353 -9.14 -10.71 7.07
C GLY A 353 -9.15 -12.21 6.77
N PRO A 354 -8.67 -13.04 7.71
CA PRO A 354 -8.42 -14.46 7.50
C PRO A 354 -9.72 -15.20 7.22
N GLY A 355 -9.65 -16.21 6.35
CA GLY A 355 -10.82 -17.02 5.98
C GLY A 355 -11.96 -16.25 5.28
N SER A 356 -11.70 -15.00 4.86
CA SER A 356 -12.64 -14.14 4.14
C SER A 356 -12.30 -14.05 2.65
N VAL A 357 -13.00 -13.17 1.92
CA VAL A 357 -12.74 -12.90 0.51
C VAL A 357 -11.69 -11.79 0.38
N SER A 358 -10.59 -12.09 -0.29
CA SER A 358 -9.60 -11.12 -0.73
C SER A 358 -9.91 -10.63 -2.14
N TYR A 359 -9.59 -9.38 -2.42
CA TYR A 359 -9.81 -8.71 -3.70
C TYR A 359 -8.50 -8.14 -4.24
N VAL A 360 -8.36 -8.18 -5.56
CA VAL A 360 -7.29 -7.51 -6.30
C VAL A 360 -7.88 -6.76 -7.49
N PHE A 361 -7.32 -5.57 -7.75
CA PHE A 361 -7.72 -4.66 -8.81
C PHE A 361 -6.56 -4.56 -9.79
N MET A 362 -6.79 -4.88 -11.06
CA MET A 362 -5.74 -4.88 -12.09
C MET A 362 -6.25 -4.24 -13.37
N VAL A 363 -5.39 -3.47 -14.05
CA VAL A 363 -5.71 -2.88 -15.35
C VAL A 363 -5.44 -3.91 -16.46
N ASN A 364 -6.47 -4.27 -17.22
CA ASN A 364 -6.33 -5.16 -18.37
C ASN A 364 -5.69 -4.45 -19.59
N LEU A 365 -5.37 -5.20 -20.64
CA LEU A 365 -4.75 -4.64 -21.86
C LEU A 365 -5.67 -3.71 -22.67
N GLN A 366 -6.93 -3.56 -22.27
CA GLN A 366 -7.90 -2.64 -22.87
C GLN A 366 -8.12 -1.37 -22.02
N ASN A 367 -7.29 -1.15 -21.00
CA ASN A 367 -7.35 -0.01 -20.09
C ASN A 367 -8.62 0.04 -19.23
N TYR A 368 -9.09 -1.13 -18.78
CA TYR A 368 -10.11 -1.25 -17.76
C TYR A 368 -9.52 -1.86 -16.49
N VAL A 369 -9.85 -1.29 -15.33
CA VAL A 369 -9.67 -1.98 -14.05
C VAL A 369 -10.69 -3.08 -13.96
N GLU A 370 -10.22 -4.31 -13.79
CA GLU A 370 -11.01 -5.46 -13.41
C GLU A 370 -10.89 -5.72 -11.92
N ILE A 371 -11.99 -6.13 -11.29
CA ILE A 371 -12.01 -6.55 -9.89
C ILE A 371 -12.08 -8.08 -9.82
N TRP A 372 -11.04 -8.67 -9.23
CA TRP A 372 -10.93 -10.11 -9.00
C TRP A 372 -11.03 -10.41 -7.51
N TRP A 373 -11.57 -11.57 -7.18
CA TRP A 373 -11.77 -12.01 -5.80
C TRP A 373 -11.33 -13.45 -5.59
N LYS A 374 -10.93 -13.78 -4.37
CA LYS A 374 -10.53 -15.13 -3.95
C LYS A 374 -11.07 -15.37 -2.54
N ASP A 375 -11.95 -16.35 -2.39
CA ASP A 375 -12.36 -16.83 -1.06
C ASP A 375 -11.22 -17.65 -0.44
N LEU A 376 -10.67 -17.19 0.67
CA LEU A 376 -9.56 -17.81 1.40
C LEU A 376 -10.02 -18.88 2.41
N ASN A 377 -11.30 -19.22 2.44
CA ASN A 377 -11.82 -20.21 3.38
C ASN A 377 -11.26 -21.62 3.08
N THR A 378 -10.39 -22.11 3.95
CA THR A 378 -9.74 -23.43 3.81
C THR A 378 -10.59 -24.60 4.32
N THR A 379 -11.70 -24.31 5.01
CA THR A 379 -12.57 -25.33 5.63
C THR A 379 -13.72 -25.77 4.72
N LEU A 380 -14.07 -24.94 3.74
CA LEU A 380 -15.16 -25.18 2.80
C LEU A 380 -14.62 -25.66 1.45
N LYS A 381 -15.48 -26.39 0.73
CA LYS A 381 -15.21 -26.78 -0.66
C LYS A 381 -16.01 -25.90 -1.60
N GLY A 382 -15.32 -25.23 -2.53
CA GLY A 382 -15.94 -24.38 -3.53
C GLY A 382 -16.79 -25.16 -4.54
N ASN A 383 -17.58 -24.43 -5.31
CA ASN A 383 -18.37 -24.96 -6.44
C ASN A 383 -18.11 -24.12 -7.71
N ALA A 384 -18.84 -24.40 -8.80
CA ALA A 384 -18.64 -23.73 -10.07
C ALA A 384 -19.03 -22.25 -10.08
N THR A 385 -19.98 -21.84 -9.24
CA THR A 385 -20.45 -20.43 -9.15
C THR A 385 -19.70 -19.65 -8.08
N HIS A 386 -19.15 -20.35 -7.09
CA HIS A 386 -18.39 -19.78 -5.99
C HIS A 386 -17.16 -20.67 -5.70
N PRO A 387 -16.10 -20.56 -6.53
CA PRO A 387 -14.87 -21.29 -6.31
C PRO A 387 -14.14 -20.76 -5.07
N ILE A 388 -13.47 -21.66 -4.36
CA ILE A 388 -12.66 -21.34 -3.18
C ILE A 388 -11.18 -21.45 -3.55
N ASN A 389 -10.35 -20.59 -2.97
CA ASN A 389 -8.91 -20.49 -3.19
C ASN A 389 -8.52 -20.30 -4.66
N THR A 390 -9.41 -19.72 -5.46
CA THR A 390 -9.19 -19.45 -6.88
C THR A 390 -9.57 -18.01 -7.19
N TRP A 391 -8.66 -17.26 -7.81
CA TRP A 391 -8.96 -15.92 -8.27
C TRP A 391 -10.01 -15.94 -9.38
N THR A 392 -11.10 -15.22 -9.17
CA THR A 392 -12.27 -15.18 -10.04
C THR A 392 -12.64 -13.74 -10.37
N ASN A 393 -12.95 -13.46 -11.62
CA ASN A 393 -13.35 -12.12 -12.07
C ASN A 393 -14.81 -11.83 -11.62
N SER A 394 -15.06 -10.63 -11.11
CA SER A 394 -16.41 -10.17 -10.71
C SER A 394 -17.27 -9.62 -11.85
N SER A 395 -16.72 -9.47 -13.06
CA SER A 395 -17.29 -8.76 -14.22
C SER A 395 -17.37 -7.23 -14.08
N VAL A 396 -16.92 -6.64 -12.98
CA VAL A 396 -16.79 -5.18 -12.86
C VAL A 396 -15.63 -4.69 -13.74
N ALA A 397 -15.89 -3.65 -14.53
CA ALA A 397 -14.89 -3.00 -15.39
C ALA A 397 -15.00 -1.48 -15.29
N ILE A 398 -13.89 -0.82 -14.95
CA ILE A 398 -13.81 0.66 -14.83
C ILE A 398 -12.82 1.20 -15.87
N PRO A 399 -13.22 2.07 -16.81
CA PRO A 399 -12.29 2.65 -17.78
C PRO A 399 -11.30 3.61 -17.08
N VAL A 400 -10.02 3.46 -17.37
CA VAL A 400 -8.95 4.23 -16.70
C VAL A 400 -7.87 4.69 -17.68
N TYR A 401 -6.96 5.54 -17.20
CA TYR A 401 -5.69 5.77 -17.87
C TYR A 401 -4.88 4.46 -17.92
N GLN A 402 -4.17 4.20 -19.03
CA GLN A 402 -3.52 2.91 -19.28
C GLN A 402 -2.58 2.46 -18.14
N ASN A 403 -1.85 3.40 -17.53
CA ASN A 403 -0.94 3.13 -16.40
C ASN A 403 -1.49 3.71 -15.10
N SER A 404 -2.81 3.68 -14.92
CA SER A 404 -3.43 4.16 -13.69
C SER A 404 -2.84 3.43 -12.49
N SER A 405 -2.44 4.19 -11.48
CA SER A 405 -2.25 3.64 -10.13
C SER A 405 -3.62 3.39 -9.50
N MET A 406 -3.66 2.62 -8.41
CA MET A 406 -4.87 2.25 -7.70
C MET A 406 -4.61 2.23 -6.22
N GLY A 407 -5.64 2.49 -5.44
CA GLY A 407 -5.60 2.45 -4.00
C GLY A 407 -7.02 2.40 -3.46
N TYR A 408 -7.22 1.71 -2.35
CA TYR A 408 -8.55 1.49 -1.78
C TYR A 408 -8.59 1.89 -0.30
N THR A 409 -9.70 2.52 0.09
CA THR A 409 -10.05 2.84 1.49
C THR A 409 -11.52 2.52 1.76
N ASN A 410 -12.39 3.52 1.56
CA ASN A 410 -13.83 3.41 1.47
C ASN A 410 -14.29 3.41 0.01
N PHE A 411 -13.43 3.94 -0.87
CA PHE A 411 -13.62 4.00 -2.30
C PHE A 411 -12.40 3.42 -2.98
N LEU A 412 -12.58 2.80 -4.14
CA LEU A 412 -11.49 2.48 -5.04
C LEU A 412 -11.12 3.76 -5.80
N TYR A 413 -9.87 4.18 -5.71
CA TYR A 413 -9.37 5.36 -6.40
C TYR A 413 -8.57 4.96 -7.63
N THR A 414 -8.83 5.62 -8.76
CA THR A 414 -8.11 5.42 -10.01
C THR A 414 -7.90 6.75 -10.72
N GLN A 415 -6.97 6.77 -11.69
CA GLN A 415 -6.78 7.90 -12.59
C GLN A 415 -7.56 7.65 -13.89
N ASN A 416 -8.43 8.60 -14.23
CA ASN A 416 -9.19 8.61 -15.46
C ASN A 416 -8.31 8.95 -16.67
N ALA A 417 -8.79 8.66 -17.89
CA ALA A 417 -8.08 8.96 -19.13
C ALA A 417 -7.75 10.47 -19.31
N ASP A 418 -8.54 11.35 -18.70
CA ASP A 418 -8.30 12.79 -18.71
C ASP A 418 -7.33 13.26 -17.61
N LEU A 419 -6.71 12.33 -16.88
CA LEU A 419 -5.77 12.52 -15.76
C LEU A 419 -6.38 13.03 -14.46
N SER A 420 -7.70 13.20 -14.38
CA SER A 420 -8.38 13.40 -13.10
C SER A 420 -8.35 12.11 -12.26
N VAL A 421 -8.40 12.24 -10.94
CA VAL A 421 -8.50 11.10 -10.02
C VAL A 421 -9.94 10.97 -9.56
N SER A 422 -10.49 9.75 -9.62
CA SER A 422 -11.87 9.44 -9.24
C SER A 422 -11.93 8.35 -8.19
N GLY A 423 -12.94 8.45 -7.32
CA GLY A 423 -13.30 7.41 -6.37
C GLY A 423 -14.58 6.69 -6.79
N TYR A 424 -14.61 5.38 -6.61
CA TYR A 424 -15.71 4.49 -6.97
C TYR A 424 -16.16 3.73 -5.72
N ASN A 425 -17.46 3.81 -5.37
CA ASN A 425 -17.99 2.97 -4.31
C ASN A 425 -18.16 1.54 -4.85
N VAL A 426 -17.40 0.60 -4.30
CA VAL A 426 -17.46 -0.80 -4.72
C VAL A 426 -18.23 -1.57 -3.66
N SER A 427 -19.34 -2.20 -4.06
CA SER A 427 -20.01 -3.19 -3.23
C SER A 427 -19.29 -4.52 -3.41
N PHE A 428 -18.48 -4.90 -2.42
CA PHE A 428 -17.72 -6.15 -2.41
C PHE A 428 -18.63 -7.32 -2.05
N ASN A 429 -18.87 -8.25 -2.96
CA ASN A 429 -19.69 -9.43 -2.69
C ASN A 429 -19.32 -10.60 -3.63
N ALA A 430 -18.02 -10.91 -3.71
CA ALA A 430 -17.47 -11.97 -4.56
C ALA A 430 -18.02 -11.90 -6.00
N GLU A 431 -18.74 -12.93 -6.45
CA GLU A 431 -19.37 -12.99 -7.78
C GLU A 431 -20.47 -11.95 -8.02
N ARG A 432 -20.99 -11.31 -6.96
CA ARG A 432 -21.99 -10.25 -6.99
C ARG A 432 -21.42 -8.86 -6.74
N THR A 433 -20.10 -8.69 -6.87
CA THR A 433 -19.47 -7.38 -6.71
C THR A 433 -19.99 -6.39 -7.75
N THR A 434 -20.33 -5.18 -7.32
CA THR A 434 -20.91 -4.13 -8.20
C THR A 434 -20.40 -2.74 -7.86
N ILE A 435 -20.63 -1.77 -8.76
CA ILE A 435 -20.48 -0.34 -8.49
C ILE A 435 -21.88 0.27 -8.57
N PRO A 436 -22.48 0.66 -7.42
CA PRO A 436 -23.78 1.30 -7.42
C PRO A 436 -23.81 2.55 -8.31
N SER A 437 -24.91 2.75 -9.03
CA SER A 437 -25.05 3.90 -9.93
C SER A 437 -25.08 5.21 -9.14
N GLY A 438 -24.32 6.21 -9.59
CA GLY A 438 -24.27 7.53 -8.96
C GLY A 438 -23.34 7.63 -7.75
N GLU A 439 -22.66 6.54 -7.37
CA GLU A 439 -21.74 6.51 -6.22
C GLU A 439 -20.27 6.61 -6.66
N THR A 440 -20.02 7.50 -7.61
CA THR A 440 -18.69 7.87 -8.09
C THR A 440 -18.48 9.37 -7.97
N PHE A 441 -17.24 9.78 -7.77
CA PHE A 441 -16.88 11.20 -7.72
C PHE A 441 -15.51 11.43 -8.31
N THR A 442 -15.21 12.69 -8.64
CA THR A 442 -13.88 13.14 -9.05
C THR A 442 -13.32 14.06 -7.98
N ILE A 443 -12.03 13.93 -7.69
CA ILE A 443 -11.32 14.84 -6.80
C ILE A 443 -11.28 16.21 -7.49
N ASN A 444 -11.85 17.22 -6.84
CA ASN A 444 -11.86 18.59 -7.36
C ASN A 444 -10.52 19.25 -7.06
N GLY A 445 -9.51 18.94 -7.88
CA GLY A 445 -8.11 19.30 -7.64
C GLY A 445 -7.30 19.38 -8.93
N ALA A 446 -5.98 19.59 -8.80
CA ALA A 446 -5.10 19.52 -9.95
C ALA A 446 -5.06 18.08 -10.48
N LYS A 447 -4.98 17.95 -11.81
CA LYS A 447 -4.82 16.66 -12.47
C LYS A 447 -3.48 16.05 -12.06
N GLY A 448 -3.47 14.74 -11.86
CA GLY A 448 -2.24 14.01 -11.58
C GLY A 448 -1.35 13.96 -12.82
N LEU A 449 -0.06 13.71 -12.62
CA LEU A 449 0.82 13.36 -13.74
C LEU A 449 0.30 12.09 -14.45
N PRO A 450 0.55 11.91 -15.76
CA PRO A 450 0.15 10.70 -16.48
C PRO A 450 0.71 9.42 -15.85
N GLY A 451 -0.16 8.60 -15.28
CA GLY A 451 0.20 7.40 -14.50
C GLY A 451 0.95 7.74 -13.23
N THR A 452 0.57 8.82 -12.52
CA THR A 452 1.07 9.11 -11.18
C THR A 452 0.79 7.92 -10.26
N HIS A 453 1.75 7.60 -9.40
CA HIS A 453 1.45 6.75 -8.25
C HIS A 453 0.46 7.46 -7.35
N LEU A 454 -0.46 6.69 -6.77
CA LEU A 454 -1.44 7.18 -5.83
C LEU A 454 -1.43 6.31 -4.58
N SER A 455 -1.62 6.95 -3.43
CA SER A 455 -1.89 6.26 -2.18
C SER A 455 -3.04 6.93 -1.46
N VAL A 456 -3.79 6.15 -0.70
CA VAL A 456 -5.02 6.60 -0.07
C VAL A 456 -5.14 6.05 1.34
N THR A 457 -5.72 6.84 2.23
CA THR A 457 -6.07 6.40 3.58
C THR A 457 -7.29 7.16 4.10
N ALA A 458 -7.85 6.71 5.22
CA ALA A 458 -8.90 7.40 5.94
C ALA A 458 -8.47 7.59 7.41
N LEU A 459 -8.59 8.81 7.91
CA LEU A 459 -8.25 9.16 9.29
C LEU A 459 -9.45 9.73 10.04
N PRO A 460 -9.56 9.51 11.35
CA PRO A 460 -10.58 10.17 12.16
C PRO A 460 -10.29 11.67 12.19
N ASN A 461 -11.36 12.45 12.15
CA ASN A 461 -11.27 13.91 12.17
C ASN A 461 -11.80 14.49 13.48
N GLN A 462 -11.47 15.76 13.73
CA GLN A 462 -11.81 16.45 14.98
C GLN A 462 -13.32 16.55 15.24
N SER A 463 -14.13 16.45 14.18
CA SER A 463 -15.60 16.48 14.26
C SER A 463 -16.22 15.15 14.69
N GLY A 464 -15.41 14.09 14.86
CA GLY A 464 -15.89 12.74 15.19
C GLY A 464 -16.30 11.90 13.97
N GLY A 465 -16.00 12.36 12.76
CA GLY A 465 -16.15 11.60 11.51
C GLY A 465 -14.80 11.09 11.01
N ASN A 466 -14.75 10.71 9.73
CA ASN A 466 -13.52 10.33 9.05
C ASN A 466 -13.22 11.30 7.90
N SER A 467 -11.95 11.57 7.67
CA SER A 467 -11.43 12.27 6.50
C SER A 467 -10.79 11.27 5.54
N LEU A 468 -11.13 11.40 4.25
CA LEU A 468 -10.46 10.72 3.15
C LEU A 468 -9.24 11.51 2.74
N LEU A 469 -8.10 10.83 2.64
CA LEU A 469 -6.83 11.41 2.22
C LEU A 469 -6.35 10.70 0.95
N VAL A 470 -5.95 11.47 -0.06
CA VAL A 470 -5.45 10.97 -1.34
C VAL A 470 -4.17 11.69 -1.70
N PHE A 471 -3.12 10.94 -2.02
CA PHE A 471 -1.79 11.46 -2.29
C PHE A 471 -1.37 11.14 -3.70
N TYR A 472 -0.94 12.15 -4.47
CA TYR A 472 -0.35 11.95 -5.80
C TYR A 472 0.50 13.16 -6.23
N GLN A 473 1.27 13.00 -7.31
CA GLN A 473 2.09 14.08 -7.87
C GLN A 473 1.33 14.87 -8.94
N THR A 474 1.54 16.18 -8.95
CA THR A 474 0.94 17.09 -9.94
C THR A 474 1.99 17.78 -10.82
N ASN A 475 3.23 17.89 -10.34
CA ASN A 475 4.35 18.53 -11.03
C ASN A 475 5.65 17.70 -11.04
N GLY A 476 5.72 16.61 -10.28
CA GLY A 476 6.80 15.63 -10.32
C GLY A 476 7.90 15.83 -9.29
N SER A 477 7.98 17.02 -8.70
CA SER A 477 8.82 17.29 -7.52
C SER A 477 8.02 17.33 -6.21
N ASP A 478 6.69 17.33 -6.33
CA ASP A 478 5.74 17.38 -5.24
C ASP A 478 5.23 16.00 -4.82
N ILE A 479 4.65 15.96 -3.63
CA ILE A 479 3.56 15.05 -3.28
C ILE A 479 2.45 15.95 -2.77
N THR A 480 1.28 15.90 -3.41
CA THR A 480 0.12 16.69 -2.99
C THR A 480 -0.88 15.79 -2.28
N GLU A 481 -1.26 16.19 -1.09
CA GLU A 481 -2.33 15.61 -0.29
C GLU A 481 -3.65 16.30 -0.63
N TYR A 482 -4.70 15.49 -0.85
CA TYR A 482 -6.07 15.94 -1.02
C TYR A 482 -6.91 15.37 0.10
N VAL A 483 -7.65 16.24 0.79
CA VAL A 483 -8.45 15.88 1.96
C VAL A 483 -9.89 16.32 1.76
N ARG A 484 -10.83 15.45 2.12
CA ARG A 484 -12.23 15.81 2.38
C ARG A 484 -12.78 14.96 3.52
N ASP A 485 -13.87 15.39 4.12
CA ASP A 485 -14.65 14.53 5.00
C ASP A 485 -15.35 13.41 4.20
N LEU A 486 -15.49 12.23 4.82
CA LEU A 486 -15.98 11.00 4.22
C LEU A 486 -17.40 11.16 3.67
N ASP A 487 -18.27 11.83 4.43
CA ASP A 487 -19.70 11.93 4.15
C ASP A 487 -20.00 13.08 3.20
N GLN A 488 -19.34 14.23 3.41
CA GLN A 488 -19.61 15.43 2.62
C GLN A 488 -18.50 16.47 2.73
N GLY A 489 -18.36 17.32 1.72
CA GLY A 489 -17.46 18.46 1.78
C GLY A 489 -16.77 18.74 0.47
N GLN A 490 -16.07 19.86 0.41
CA GLN A 490 -15.20 20.18 -0.71
C GLN A 490 -13.83 19.55 -0.47
N TRP A 491 -13.20 19.08 -1.55
CA TRP A 491 -11.80 18.70 -1.52
C TRP A 491 -10.95 19.93 -1.25
N THR A 492 -10.01 19.78 -0.33
CA THR A 492 -8.92 20.73 -0.08
C THR A 492 -7.60 20.05 -0.41
N SER A 493 -6.56 20.83 -0.68
CA SER A 493 -5.25 20.28 -1.03
C SER A 493 -4.10 21.01 -0.35
N SER A 494 -3.07 20.27 0.02
CA SER A 494 -1.81 20.76 0.59
C SER A 494 -0.62 20.00 -0.01
N GLY A 495 0.47 20.71 -0.28
CA GLY A 495 1.73 20.07 -0.64
C GLY A 495 2.41 19.50 0.61
N ILE A 496 2.91 18.26 0.52
CA ILE A 496 3.75 17.69 1.58
C ILE A 496 5.12 18.39 1.55
N PRO A 497 5.60 18.94 2.68
CA PRO A 497 6.93 19.52 2.75
C PRO A 497 7.98 18.42 2.58
N ILE A 498 8.69 18.40 1.44
CA ILE A 498 9.79 17.47 1.20
C ILE A 498 11.11 18.25 1.36
N PRO A 499 11.94 17.93 2.37
CA PRO A 499 13.23 18.59 2.57
C PRO A 499 14.14 18.42 1.35
N SER A 500 15.00 19.40 1.09
CA SER A 500 16.00 19.32 0.01
C SER A 500 17.19 18.41 0.33
N SER A 501 17.45 18.19 1.63
CA SER A 501 18.62 17.50 2.18
C SER A 501 18.26 16.18 2.83
#